data_AF-A0A5N6R8D0-F1
#
_entry.id   AF-A0A5N6R8D0-F1
#
_cell.length_a   1.000
_cell.length_b   1.000
_cell.length_c   1.000
_cell.angle_alpha   90.00
_cell.angle_beta   90.00
_cell.angle_gamma   90.00
#
_symmetry.space_group_name_H-M   'P 1'
#
loop_
_entity.id
_entity.type
_entity.pdbx_description
1 polymer ?
#
loop_
_entity_poly.entity_id
_entity_poly.type
_entity_poly.pdbx_seq_one_letter_code
_entity_poly.pdbx_strand_id
1 'polypeptide(L)' 'MQQSWGAVWKLDAGSRLQPLLSIRLTSQYLDQTLVAKDVIPDGWQPSATYRSLVNYL' A
#
# COMPACT_ATOMS: atom_id res chain seq x y z
N MET A 1 1.51 6.82 6.75
CA MET A 1 2.48 6.54 5.67
C MET A 1 3.38 7.74 5.55
N GLN A 2 4.69 7.53 5.51
CA GLN A 2 5.72 8.54 5.33
C GLN A 2 6.52 8.19 4.08
N GLN A 3 6.70 9.15 3.18
CA GLN A 3 7.56 8.94 2.01
C GLN A 3 9.00 8.77 2.48
N SER A 4 9.67 7.73 1.96
CA SER A 4 11.08 7.49 2.22
C SER A 4 11.93 8.02 1.07
N TRP A 5 12.01 7.29 -0.04
CA TRP A 5 12.76 7.71 -1.23
C TRP A 5 12.05 7.29 -2.51
N GLY A 6 11.99 8.18 -3.49
CA GLY A 6 11.26 7.93 -4.74
C GLY A 6 9.81 7.51 -4.47
N ALA A 7 9.41 6.36 -5.02
CA ALA A 7 8.09 5.75 -4.84
C ALA A 7 8.00 4.80 -3.62
N VAL A 8 8.98 4.84 -2.70
CA VAL A 8 9.00 4.00 -1.49
C VAL A 8 8.34 4.73 -0.33
N TRP A 9 7.40 4.04 0.33
CA TRP A 9 6.65 4.54 1.48
C TRP A 9 6.86 3.61 2.67
N LYS A 10 6.92 4.19 3.87
CA LYS A 10 7.08 3.49 5.13
C LYS A 10 5.92 3.80 6.08
N LEU A 11 5.52 2.83 6.89
CA LEU A 11 4.59 3.03 8.00
C LEU A 11 5.24 2.56 9.30
N ASP A 12 5.49 3.49 10.21
CA ASP A 12 5.85 3.20 11.60
C ASP A 12 4.55 3.15 12.42
N ALA A 13 3.94 1.96 12.53
CA ALA A 13 2.60 1.81 13.11
C ALA A 13 2.54 1.96 14.65
N GLY A 14 3.69 1.89 15.35
CA GLY A 14 3.77 1.91 16.82
C GLY A 14 3.16 0.70 17.53
N SER A 15 2.46 -0.18 16.81
CA SER A 15 1.80 -1.39 17.30
C SER A 15 1.75 -2.45 16.20
N ARG A 16 1.39 -3.68 16.55
CA ARG A 16 1.26 -4.77 15.58
C ARG A 16 0.07 -4.51 14.65
N LEU A 17 0.35 -4.45 13.35
CA LEU A 17 -0.69 -4.35 12.33
C LEU A 17 -1.48 -5.65 12.24
N GLN A 18 -2.79 -5.53 12.03
CA GLN A 18 -3.69 -6.65 11.82
C GLN A 18 -3.82 -6.93 10.31
N PRO A 19 -3.51 -8.15 9.84
CA PRO A 19 -3.78 -8.54 8.46
C PRO A 19 -5.29 -8.80 8.24
N LEU A 20 -5.84 -8.70 7.02
CA LEU A 20 -5.25 -8.26 5.74
C LEU A 20 -5.15 -6.74 5.64
N LEU A 21 -4.12 -6.22 4.94
CA LEU A 21 -3.94 -4.77 4.79
C LEU A 21 -4.29 -4.30 3.37
N SER A 22 -5.05 -3.21 3.31
CA SER A 22 -5.41 -2.49 2.09
C SER A 22 -4.54 -1.23 1.92
N ILE A 23 -4.23 -0.88 0.68
CA ILE A 23 -3.46 0.34 0.35
C ILE A 23 -4.35 1.29 -0.46
N ARG A 24 -4.45 2.54 -0.02
CA ARG A 24 -5.06 3.63 -0.78
C ARG A 24 -3.96 4.53 -1.35
N LEU A 25 -3.94 4.65 -2.67
CA LEU A 25 -3.07 5.57 -3.41
C LEU A 25 -3.88 6.79 -3.81
N THR A 26 -3.30 7.98 -3.66
CA THR A 26 -3.87 9.24 -4.17
C THR A 26 -2.92 9.77 -5.22
N SER A 27 -3.42 9.99 -6.43
CA SER A 27 -2.64 10.59 -7.52
C SER A 27 -2.54 12.09 -7.30
N GLN A 28 -1.32 12.62 -7.34
CA GLN A 28 -1.07 14.06 -7.28
C GLN A 28 -1.42 14.80 -8.58
N TYR A 29 -1.62 14.06 -9.68
CA TYR A 29 -1.83 14.63 -11.01
C TYR A 29 -3.28 14.54 -11.50
N LEU A 30 -4.00 13.50 -11.06
CA LEU A 30 -5.34 13.20 -11.52
C LEU A 30 -6.41 13.54 -10.47
N ASP A 31 -6.02 13.98 -9.27
CA ASP A 31 -6.90 14.14 -8.10
C ASP A 31 -7.79 12.90 -7.82
N GLN A 32 -7.33 11.73 -8.27
CA GLN A 32 -8.03 10.47 -8.13
C GLN A 32 -7.44 9.64 -7.00
N THR A 33 -8.29 8.79 -6.41
CA THR A 33 -7.87 7.79 -5.43
C THR A 33 -8.12 6.39 -5.96
N LEU A 34 -7.19 5.48 -5.68
CA LEU A 34 -7.25 4.07 -6.04
C LEU A 34 -7.05 3.23 -4.77
N VAL A 35 -7.94 2.27 -4.53
CA VAL A 35 -7.83 1.36 -3.37
C VAL A 35 -7.50 -0.04 -3.85
N ALA A 36 -6.31 -0.52 -3.48
CA ALA A 36 -5.92 -1.92 -3.58
C ALA A 36 -6.34 -2.63 -2.29
N LYS A 37 -7.51 -3.28 -2.34
CA LYS A 37 -8.09 -3.98 -1.18
C LYS A 37 -7.32 -5.26 -0.88
N ASP A 38 -7.01 -5.48 0.40
CA ASP A 38 -6.41 -6.71 0.96
C ASP A 38 -5.15 -7.18 0.21
N VAL A 39 -4.41 -6.23 -0.37
CA VAL A 39 -3.27 -6.50 -1.25
C VAL A 39 -2.06 -7.06 -0.50
N ILE A 40 -1.93 -6.78 0.80
CA ILE A 40 -0.91 -7.40 1.65
C ILE A 40 -1.61 -8.49 2.46
N PRO A 41 -1.32 -9.78 2.19
CA PRO A 41 -1.99 -10.89 2.84
C PRO A 41 -1.51 -11.10 4.28
N ASP A 42 -2.23 -11.96 5.01
CA ASP A 42 -1.68 -12.57 6.22
C ASP A 42 -0.42 -13.39 5.90
N GLY A 43 0.54 -13.38 6.82
CA GLY A 43 1.83 -14.07 6.62
C GLY A 43 2.72 -13.45 5.53
N TRP A 44 2.53 -12.18 5.18
CA TRP A 44 3.39 -11.49 4.21
C TRP A 44 4.87 -11.57 4.61
N GLN A 45 5.75 -11.63 3.61
CA GLN A 45 7.19 -11.78 3.82
C GLN A 45 7.95 -10.55 3.31
N PRO A 46 9.06 -10.16 3.96
CA PRO A 46 9.97 -9.16 3.41
C PRO A 46 10.44 -9.52 2.01
N SER A 47 10.67 -8.51 1.17
CA SER A 47 11.14 -8.66 -0.22
C SER A 47 10.17 -9.36 -1.18
N ALA A 48 8.98 -9.77 -0.73
CA ALA A 48 7.94 -10.27 -1.62
C ALA A 48 7.19 -9.13 -2.33
N THR A 49 6.73 -9.40 -3.55
CA THR A 49 5.92 -8.47 -4.33
C THR A 49 4.47 -8.92 -4.33
N TYR A 50 3.58 -8.06 -3.83
CA TYR A 50 2.14 -8.28 -3.88
C TYR A 50 1.49 -7.33 -4.88
N ARG A 51 0.78 -7.87 -5.87
CA ARG A 51 0.24 -7.12 -6.99
C ARG A 51 -1.29 -7.04 -6.90
N SER A 52 -1.80 -5.82 -7.04
CA SER A 52 -3.23 -5.55 -7.24
C SER A 52 -3.61 -5.61 -8.73
N LEU A 53 -4.88 -5.90 -9.02
CA LEU A 53 -5.46 -5.88 -10.37
C LEU A 53 -6.16 -4.55 -10.71
N VAL A 54 -6.28 -3.63 -9.76
CA VAL A 54 -6.89 -2.31 -9.99
C VAL A 54 -5.86 -1.28 -10.49
N ASN A 55 -6.32 -0.32 -11.30
CA ASN A 55 -5.51 0.78 -11.83
C ASN A 55 -6.33 2.08 -11.93
N TYR A 56 -5.67 3.22 -12.10
CA TYR A 56 -6.31 4.45 -12.53
C TYR A 56 -6.89 4.28 -13.94
N LEU A 57 -8.00 4.97 -14.20
CA LEU A 57 -8.66 5.01 -15.51
C LEU A 57 -8.01 6.07 -16.41
#